data_AF-A0A834LJB8-F1
#
_entry.id   AF-A0A834LJB8-F1
#
_cell.length_a   1.000
_cell.length_b   1.000
_cell.length_c   1.000
_cell.angle_alpha   90.00
_cell.angle_beta   90.00
_cell.angle_gamma   90.00
#
_symmetry.space_group_name_H-M   'P 1'
#
loop_
_entity.id
_entity.type
_entity.pdbx_description
1 polymer ?
#
loop_
_entity_poly.entity_id
_entity_poly.type
_entity_poly.pdbx_seq_one_letter_code
_entity_poly.pdbx_strand_id
1 'polypeptide(L)'
;MEFCRRIANQLMLQKIYQKGFSKNIVSSPLSINVVLNMLVAGSKGSTLKCMLGFLRSKNIDEIHSKSRKMMEMAANGGDGPILNMVNGAWVDQRFPLVPKYKTEVLKGIFKCEANNVDFRTKADKVVNEINSWANTASRGLIPTILESVSPETVLTLANGIYFKGIWHSDYEFVARWTTERKFYLPDGTSVLVPFMTSRNDYYYGSFDGCKVLKIPYQSGGPNRFAMYFFLPDERDGLRNLLAKFDSDYGFLNQENFKSGYMGQRRLYYDIQKEERFIRDMQILKHARALNKYNKKNIEHVSYNSPPHLLNLRNSDEKTAKEVFEIEHSEIREKAEKAVKDMNNGLMLIVALIGTVNYAALFTPPGGYRQNEADPYKYGLLVFLTDDMRMYYLHIFCGLLAAFVAFATMFSIQSCPFRSNDFYLDLPLRLLVAMGSLMLSVVFIALASRQVYILERLGFPLGEYITYACLLAATFIVGSLDGSFLLLYYLSFLLKLELLP
;
A
#
# COMPACT_ATOMS: atom_id res chain seq x y z
N MET A 1 -35.46 -7.23 0.37
CA MET A 1 -34.54 -8.14 1.11
C MET A 1 -35.00 -9.58 1.03
N GLU A 2 -36.29 -9.91 1.19
CA GLU A 2 -36.80 -11.29 1.12
C GLU A 2 -36.42 -12.03 -0.19
N PHE A 3 -36.60 -11.38 -1.34
CA PHE A 3 -36.16 -11.94 -2.63
C PHE A 3 -34.66 -12.26 -2.66
N CYS A 4 -33.80 -11.33 -2.22
CA CYS A 4 -32.36 -11.54 -2.15
C CYS A 4 -32.01 -12.73 -1.25
N ARG A 5 -32.72 -12.92 -0.13
CA ARG A 5 -32.51 -14.06 0.79
C ARG A 5 -32.88 -15.39 0.15
N ARG A 6 -34.04 -15.47 -0.52
CA ARG A 6 -34.46 -16.68 -1.22
C ARG A 6 -33.47 -17.06 -2.33
N ILE A 7 -33.07 -16.07 -3.14
CA ILE A 7 -32.06 -16.27 -4.18
C ILE A 7 -30.70 -16.65 -3.58
N ALA A 8 -30.30 -16.05 -2.46
CA ALA A 8 -29.06 -16.42 -1.76
C ALA A 8 -29.04 -17.91 -1.45
N ASN A 9 -30.12 -18.41 -0.82
CA ASN A 9 -30.24 -19.80 -0.41
C ASN A 9 -30.20 -20.72 -1.63
N GLN A 10 -31.04 -20.46 -2.63
CA GLN A 10 -31.11 -21.30 -3.84
C GLN A 10 -29.78 -21.33 -4.61
N LEU A 11 -29.12 -20.19 -4.78
CA LEU A 11 -27.83 -20.13 -5.48
C LEU A 11 -26.69 -20.76 -4.68
N MET A 12 -26.68 -20.58 -3.35
CA MET A 12 -25.70 -21.25 -2.51
C MET A 12 -25.90 -22.76 -2.57
N LEU A 13 -27.13 -23.25 -2.43
CA LEU A 13 -27.47 -24.67 -2.57
C LEU A 13 -27.03 -25.20 -3.94
N GLN A 14 -27.38 -24.51 -5.02
CA GLN A 14 -27.00 -24.92 -6.37
C GLN A 14 -25.48 -24.97 -6.55
N LYS A 15 -24.75 -23.94 -6.10
CA LYS A 15 -23.28 -23.92 -6.15
C LYS A 15 -22.67 -25.04 -5.31
N ILE A 16 -23.24 -25.36 -4.16
CA ILE A 16 -22.79 -26.46 -3.29
C ILE A 16 -23.03 -27.81 -3.96
N TYR A 17 -24.21 -28.03 -4.56
CA TYR A 17 -24.51 -29.25 -5.31
C TYR A 17 -23.58 -29.42 -6.52
N GLN A 18 -23.21 -28.34 -7.21
CA GLN A 18 -22.31 -28.38 -8.36
C GLN A 18 -20.83 -28.55 -7.97
N LYS A 19 -20.34 -27.81 -6.97
CA LYS A 19 -18.93 -27.75 -6.61
C LYS A 19 -18.52 -28.73 -5.51
N GLY A 20 -19.49 -29.38 -4.87
CA GLY A 20 -19.31 -30.22 -3.71
C GLY A 20 -19.07 -29.43 -2.42
N PHE A 21 -19.20 -30.12 -1.28
CA PHE A 21 -19.02 -29.55 0.06
C PHE A 21 -17.56 -29.17 0.39
N SER A 22 -16.60 -29.67 -0.38
CA SER A 22 -15.16 -29.45 -0.16
C SER A 22 -14.66 -28.08 -0.66
N LYS A 23 -15.47 -27.29 -1.38
CA LYS A 23 -15.05 -26.00 -1.94
C LYS A 23 -15.63 -24.79 -1.22
N ASN A 24 -14.87 -23.71 -1.26
CA ASN A 24 -15.22 -22.43 -0.66
C ASN A 24 -16.17 -21.65 -1.57
N ILE A 25 -17.30 -21.16 -1.02
CA ILE A 25 -18.32 -20.47 -1.78
C ILE A 25 -18.63 -19.15 -1.09
N VAL A 26 -18.46 -18.07 -1.85
CA VAL A 26 -18.93 -16.73 -1.51
C VAL A 26 -19.79 -16.24 -2.68
N SER A 27 -20.86 -15.51 -2.36
CA SER A 27 -21.76 -14.97 -3.36
C SER A 27 -22.47 -13.75 -2.79
N SER A 28 -22.74 -12.77 -3.65
CA SER A 28 -23.51 -11.59 -3.29
C SER A 28 -24.91 -11.66 -3.93
N PRO A 29 -25.96 -11.94 -3.15
CA PRO A 29 -27.33 -11.90 -3.66
C PRO A 29 -27.75 -10.48 -4.05
N LEU A 30 -27.17 -9.47 -3.41
CA LEU A 30 -27.39 -8.06 -3.71
C LEU A 30 -26.95 -7.73 -5.13
N SER A 31 -25.74 -8.14 -5.48
CA SER A 31 -25.13 -8.03 -6.81
C SER A 31 -25.99 -8.65 -7.90
N ILE A 32 -26.53 -9.84 -7.64
CA ILE A 32 -27.38 -10.56 -8.60
C ILE A 32 -28.71 -9.81 -8.78
N ASN A 33 -29.29 -9.33 -7.67
CA ASN A 33 -30.50 -8.52 -7.71
C ASN A 33 -30.30 -7.21 -8.51
N VAL A 34 -29.13 -6.58 -8.39
CA VAL A 34 -28.75 -5.40 -9.20
C VAL A 34 -28.78 -5.74 -10.69
N VAL A 35 -28.10 -6.80 -11.10
CA VAL A 35 -28.04 -7.23 -12.51
C VAL A 35 -29.43 -7.58 -13.06
N LEU A 36 -30.24 -8.30 -12.28
CA LEU A 36 -31.62 -8.63 -12.67
C LEU A 36 -32.47 -7.36 -12.83
N ASN A 37 -32.31 -6.38 -11.94
CA ASN A 37 -33.03 -5.11 -12.03
C ASN A 37 -32.62 -4.30 -13.26
N MET A 38 -31.35 -4.34 -13.67
CA MET A 38 -30.91 -3.73 -14.94
C MET A 38 -31.65 -4.38 -16.11
N LEU A 39 -31.67 -5.71 -16.17
CA LEU A 39 -32.36 -6.45 -17.22
C LEU A 39 -33.86 -6.13 -17.28
N VAL A 40 -34.54 -6.05 -16.13
CA VAL A 40 -35.96 -5.68 -16.07
C VAL A 40 -36.19 -4.30 -16.65
N ALA A 41 -35.37 -3.33 -16.26
CA ALA A 41 -35.51 -1.95 -16.72
C ALA A 41 -35.27 -1.80 -18.24
N GLY A 42 -34.52 -2.72 -18.87
CA GLY A 42 -34.32 -2.79 -20.32
C GLY A 42 -35.35 -3.64 -21.07
N SER A 43 -36.22 -4.37 -20.36
CA SER A 43 -37.16 -5.32 -20.95
C SER A 43 -38.53 -4.70 -21.30
N LYS A 44 -39.26 -5.33 -22.23
CA LYS A 44 -40.64 -4.96 -22.61
C LYS A 44 -41.52 -6.20 -22.79
N GLY A 45 -42.83 -6.01 -22.91
CA GLY A 45 -43.77 -7.06 -23.28
C GLY A 45 -43.85 -8.23 -22.29
N SER A 46 -43.86 -9.46 -22.81
CA SER A 46 -43.95 -10.69 -22.02
C SER A 46 -42.73 -10.88 -21.10
N THR A 47 -41.52 -10.56 -21.58
CA THR A 47 -40.28 -10.64 -20.78
C THR A 47 -40.37 -9.76 -19.54
N LEU A 48 -40.80 -8.50 -19.71
CA LEU A 48 -40.99 -7.58 -18.58
C LEU A 48 -41.99 -8.13 -17.57
N LYS A 49 -43.14 -8.63 -18.04
CA LYS A 49 -44.18 -9.21 -17.17
C LYS A 49 -43.65 -10.41 -16.38
N CYS A 50 -42.89 -11.29 -17.04
CA CYS A 50 -42.28 -12.45 -16.39
C CYS A 50 -41.27 -12.04 -15.32
N MET A 51 -40.37 -11.09 -15.63
CA MET A 51 -39.32 -10.67 -14.70
C MET A 51 -39.88 -9.87 -13.51
N LEU A 52 -40.88 -9.02 -13.72
CA LEU A 52 -41.59 -8.32 -12.63
C LEU A 52 -42.27 -9.31 -11.68
N GLY A 53 -42.90 -10.36 -12.22
CA GLY A 53 -43.47 -11.45 -11.43
C GLY A 53 -42.42 -12.19 -10.61
N PHE A 54 -41.27 -12.51 -11.23
CA PHE A 54 -40.16 -13.18 -10.54
C PHE A 54 -39.58 -12.35 -9.38
N LEU A 55 -39.35 -11.05 -9.61
CA LEU A 55 -38.85 -10.10 -8.62
C LEU A 55 -39.92 -9.62 -7.62
N ARG A 56 -41.17 -10.10 -7.76
CA ARG A 56 -42.33 -9.67 -6.97
C ARG A 56 -42.44 -8.15 -6.87
N SER A 57 -42.29 -7.46 -7.99
CA SER A 57 -42.39 -6.00 -8.09
C SER A 57 -43.54 -5.61 -9.02
N LYS A 58 -44.27 -4.55 -8.68
CA LYS A 58 -45.50 -4.17 -9.38
C LYS A 58 -45.22 -3.53 -10.73
N ASN A 59 -44.18 -2.72 -10.81
CA ASN A 59 -43.82 -1.95 -12.00
C ASN A 59 -42.33 -1.60 -12.02
N ILE A 60 -41.88 -0.98 -13.12
CA ILE A 60 -40.49 -0.55 -13.31
C ILE A 60 -40.10 0.57 -12.34
N ASP A 61 -41.01 1.48 -11.99
CA ASP A 61 -40.69 2.59 -11.08
C ASP A 61 -40.33 2.10 -9.67
N GLU A 62 -41.00 1.03 -9.21
CA GLU A 62 -40.66 0.34 -7.97
C GLU A 62 -39.26 -0.29 -8.05
N ILE A 63 -38.90 -0.88 -9.20
CA ILE A 63 -37.55 -1.42 -9.44
C ILE A 63 -36.50 -0.32 -9.41
N HIS A 64 -36.76 0.81 -10.08
CA HIS A 64 -35.85 1.97 -10.10
C HIS A 64 -35.66 2.52 -8.68
N SER A 65 -36.74 2.74 -7.93
CA SER A 65 -36.70 3.25 -6.56
C SER A 65 -35.94 2.32 -5.62
N LYS A 66 -36.25 1.01 -5.65
CA LYS A 66 -35.54 -0.01 -4.86
C LYS A 66 -34.05 -0.07 -5.23
N SER A 67 -33.73 0.04 -6.51
CA SER A 67 -32.35 -0.02 -7.00
C SER A 67 -31.53 1.19 -6.57
N ARG A 68 -32.09 2.41 -6.60
CA ARG A 68 -31.39 3.60 -6.08
C ARG A 68 -31.01 3.45 -4.62
N LYS A 69 -31.96 3.05 -3.77
CA LYS A 69 -31.71 2.79 -2.34
C LYS A 69 -30.62 1.73 -2.13
N MET A 70 -30.64 0.68 -2.95
CA MET A 70 -29.62 -0.38 -2.91
C MET A 70 -28.22 0.14 -3.30
N MET A 71 -28.13 0.94 -4.35
CA MET A 71 -26.87 1.56 -4.78
C MET A 71 -26.35 2.59 -3.77
N GLU A 72 -27.24 3.36 -3.14
CA GLU A 72 -26.89 4.30 -2.05
C GLU A 72 -26.34 3.58 -0.82
N MET A 73 -26.98 2.47 -0.42
CA MET A 73 -26.45 1.62 0.67
C MET A 73 -25.08 1.04 0.33
N ALA A 74 -24.83 0.74 -0.94
CA ALA A 74 -23.53 0.24 -1.40
C ALA A 74 -22.45 1.33 -1.51
N ALA A 75 -22.84 2.58 -1.76
CA ALA A 75 -21.92 3.70 -1.96
C ALA A 75 -21.52 4.42 -0.64
N ASN A 76 -22.36 4.36 0.39
CA ASN A 76 -22.14 5.06 1.66
C ASN A 76 -21.12 4.35 2.55
N GLY A 77 -19.83 4.51 2.24
CA GLY A 77 -18.69 4.17 3.09
C GLY A 77 -18.39 5.27 4.12
N GLY A 78 -19.34 5.56 5.02
CA GLY A 78 -19.07 6.38 6.21
C GLY A 78 -18.16 5.62 7.20
N ASP A 79 -18.46 5.65 8.50
CA ASP A 79 -17.73 4.81 9.48
C ASP A 79 -17.98 3.29 9.34
N GLY A 80 -18.57 2.86 8.22
CA GLY A 80 -18.97 1.48 7.92
C GLY A 80 -17.92 0.66 7.16
N PRO A 81 -18.22 -0.60 6.83
CA PRO A 81 -17.38 -1.41 5.96
C PRO A 81 -17.13 -0.75 4.61
N ILE A 82 -15.93 -0.96 4.08
CA ILE A 82 -15.58 -0.64 2.70
C ILE A 82 -16.38 -1.59 1.81
N LEU A 83 -17.30 -1.00 1.04
CA LEU A 83 -18.09 -1.71 0.05
C LEU A 83 -17.80 -1.09 -1.32
N ASN A 84 -17.26 -1.88 -2.24
CA ASN A 84 -17.00 -1.43 -3.60
C ASN A 84 -17.72 -2.35 -4.58
N MET A 85 -18.86 -1.89 -5.10
CA MET A 85 -19.65 -2.59 -6.10
C MET A 85 -19.40 -2.01 -7.48
N VAL A 86 -19.07 -2.86 -8.42
CA VAL A 86 -18.78 -2.51 -9.81
C VAL A 86 -19.81 -3.18 -10.72
N ASN A 87 -20.34 -2.41 -11.66
CA ASN A 87 -21.40 -2.80 -12.57
C ASN A 87 -20.99 -2.47 -14.00
N GLY A 88 -21.05 -3.44 -14.90
CA GLY A 88 -20.66 -3.28 -16.29
C GLY A 88 -21.57 -4.06 -17.24
N ALA A 89 -21.81 -3.47 -18.41
CA ALA A 89 -22.62 -4.04 -19.47
C ALA A 89 -21.91 -3.88 -20.83
N TRP A 90 -21.61 -5.00 -21.49
CA TRP A 90 -21.01 -5.02 -22.82
C TRP A 90 -21.99 -5.64 -23.80
N VAL A 91 -22.35 -4.88 -24.83
CA VAL A 91 -23.32 -5.31 -25.84
C VAL A 91 -22.62 -5.42 -27.18
N ASP A 92 -22.95 -6.44 -27.95
CA ASP A 92 -22.42 -6.57 -29.31
C ASP A 92 -22.76 -5.30 -30.13
N GLN A 93 -21.80 -4.82 -30.91
CA GLN A 93 -21.91 -3.61 -31.72
C GLN A 93 -23.06 -3.65 -32.75
N ARG A 94 -23.53 -4.84 -33.13
CA ARG A 94 -24.71 -5.02 -33.99
C ARG A 94 -26.00 -4.53 -33.33
N PHE A 95 -26.02 -4.42 -31.99
CA PHE A 95 -27.19 -4.05 -31.21
C PHE A 95 -26.88 -2.83 -30.33
N PRO A 96 -26.85 -1.61 -30.91
CA PRO A 96 -26.55 -0.40 -30.16
C PRO A 96 -27.55 -0.17 -29.02
N LEU A 97 -27.03 0.21 -27.85
CA LEU A 97 -27.87 0.53 -26.70
C LEU A 97 -28.70 1.79 -26.95
N VAL A 98 -29.97 1.76 -26.57
CA VAL A 98 -30.85 2.94 -26.59
C VAL A 98 -30.23 4.03 -25.70
N PRO A 99 -29.97 5.25 -26.21
CA PRO A 99 -29.25 6.29 -25.46
C PRO A 99 -29.87 6.59 -24.09
N LYS A 100 -31.20 6.71 -24.03
CA LYS A 100 -31.96 6.95 -22.79
C LYS A 100 -31.73 5.86 -21.74
N TYR A 101 -31.72 4.59 -22.15
CA TYR A 101 -31.47 3.47 -21.25
C TYR A 101 -30.02 3.48 -20.74
N LYS A 102 -29.05 3.78 -21.62
CA LYS A 102 -27.64 3.90 -21.24
C LYS A 102 -27.40 5.01 -20.23
N THR A 103 -27.96 6.20 -20.45
CA THR A 103 -27.69 7.39 -19.62
C THR A 103 -28.52 7.43 -18.35
N GLU A 104 -29.84 7.30 -18.46
CA GLU A 104 -30.75 7.50 -17.31
C GLU A 104 -30.83 6.27 -16.42
N VAL A 105 -30.81 5.07 -17.01
CA VAL A 105 -30.98 3.82 -16.27
C VAL A 105 -29.64 3.22 -15.85
N LEU A 106 -28.82 2.77 -16.82
CA LEU A 106 -27.55 2.09 -16.52
C LEU A 106 -26.59 3.01 -15.75
N LYS A 107 -26.24 4.16 -16.32
CA LYS A 107 -25.33 5.11 -15.66
C LYS A 107 -25.99 5.85 -14.50
N GLY A 108 -27.23 6.32 -14.67
CA GLY A 108 -27.93 7.14 -13.67
C GLY A 108 -28.25 6.38 -12.38
N ILE A 109 -28.97 5.27 -12.50
CA ILE A 109 -29.45 4.47 -11.36
C ILE A 109 -28.38 3.51 -10.87
N PHE A 110 -27.81 2.72 -11.77
CA PHE A 110 -26.97 1.58 -11.38
C PHE A 110 -25.46 1.87 -11.36
N LYS A 111 -25.05 3.10 -11.72
CA LYS A 111 -23.63 3.46 -11.90
C LYS A 111 -22.88 2.45 -12.77
N CYS A 112 -23.60 1.90 -13.75
CA CYS A 112 -23.11 0.86 -14.63
C CYS A 112 -22.34 1.50 -15.79
N GLU A 113 -21.13 0.99 -16.02
CA GLU A 113 -20.43 1.27 -17.27
C GLU A 113 -21.04 0.44 -18.40
N ALA A 114 -21.24 1.03 -19.57
CA ALA A 114 -21.97 0.39 -20.65
C ALA A 114 -21.36 0.69 -22.00
N ASN A 115 -20.83 -0.33 -22.67
CA ASN A 115 -20.07 -0.20 -23.92
C ASN A 115 -20.60 -1.14 -25.00
N ASN A 116 -20.45 -0.71 -26.25
CA ASN A 116 -20.68 -1.57 -27.41
C ASN A 116 -19.33 -2.13 -27.87
N VAL A 117 -19.26 -3.43 -28.13
CA VAL A 117 -18.03 -4.16 -28.44
C VAL A 117 -18.22 -5.18 -29.55
N ASP A 118 -17.12 -5.67 -30.12
CA ASP A 118 -17.15 -6.67 -31.18
C ASP A 118 -16.87 -8.06 -30.60
N PHE A 119 -17.91 -8.74 -30.11
CA PHE A 119 -17.76 -10.12 -29.66
C PHE A 119 -17.42 -11.06 -30.81
N ARG A 120 -17.96 -10.82 -32.02
CA ARG A 120 -17.85 -11.75 -33.15
C ARG A 120 -16.43 -11.88 -33.70
N THR A 121 -15.71 -10.76 -33.83
CA THR A 121 -14.37 -10.76 -34.43
C THR A 121 -13.26 -10.48 -33.42
N LYS A 122 -13.59 -9.99 -32.22
CA LYS A 122 -12.59 -9.55 -31.21
C LYS A 122 -12.89 -10.09 -29.80
N ALA A 123 -13.49 -11.27 -29.67
CA ALA A 123 -13.86 -11.89 -28.39
C ALA A 123 -12.75 -11.80 -27.32
N ASP A 124 -11.52 -12.23 -27.62
CA ASP A 124 -10.41 -12.21 -26.66
C ASP A 124 -10.03 -10.80 -26.21
N LYS A 125 -10.08 -9.83 -27.14
CA LYS A 125 -9.85 -8.42 -26.82
C LYS A 125 -10.93 -7.90 -25.89
N VAL A 126 -12.19 -8.30 -26.09
CA VAL A 126 -13.30 -7.93 -25.22
C VAL A 126 -13.14 -8.53 -23.83
N VAL A 127 -12.70 -9.79 -23.71
CA VAL A 127 -12.40 -10.40 -22.40
C VAL A 127 -11.32 -9.61 -21.65
N ASN A 128 -10.25 -9.23 -22.34
CA ASN A 128 -9.18 -8.40 -21.75
C ASN A 128 -9.67 -7.02 -21.33
N GLU A 129 -10.54 -6.39 -22.14
CA GLU A 129 -11.16 -5.10 -21.81
C GLU A 129 -12.03 -5.23 -20.54
N ILE A 130 -12.90 -6.23 -20.46
CA ILE A 130 -13.79 -6.47 -19.32
C ILE A 130 -12.98 -6.73 -18.05
N ASN A 131 -11.94 -7.56 -18.12
CA ASN A 131 -11.08 -7.85 -16.96
C ASN A 131 -10.27 -6.62 -16.54
N SER A 132 -9.73 -5.85 -17.48
CA SER A 132 -9.01 -4.60 -17.19
C SER A 132 -9.92 -3.56 -16.52
N TRP A 133 -11.15 -3.43 -17.02
CA TRP A 133 -12.19 -2.60 -16.41
C TRP A 133 -12.49 -3.07 -14.98
N ALA A 134 -12.74 -4.37 -14.78
CA ALA A 134 -13.09 -4.91 -13.46
C ALA A 134 -11.96 -4.69 -12.46
N ASN A 135 -10.70 -4.92 -12.88
CA ASN A 135 -9.51 -4.66 -12.08
C ASN A 135 -9.39 -3.17 -11.72
N THR A 136 -9.61 -2.27 -12.67
CA THR A 136 -9.50 -0.81 -12.44
C THR A 136 -10.63 -0.30 -11.54
N ALA A 137 -11.88 -0.63 -11.86
CA ALA A 137 -13.07 -0.21 -11.12
C ALA A 137 -13.07 -0.74 -9.69
N SER A 138 -12.54 -1.95 -9.48
CA SER A 138 -12.38 -2.55 -8.16
C SER A 138 -11.12 -2.10 -7.41
N ARG A 139 -10.29 -1.22 -7.98
CA ARG A 139 -8.97 -0.80 -7.42
C ARG A 139 -8.01 -1.96 -7.19
N GLY A 140 -8.02 -2.93 -8.09
CA GLY A 140 -7.14 -4.08 -8.09
C GLY A 140 -7.66 -5.30 -7.33
N LEU A 141 -8.92 -5.27 -6.87
CA LEU A 141 -9.47 -6.28 -5.95
C LEU A 141 -10.19 -7.42 -6.66
N ILE A 142 -10.61 -7.19 -7.91
CA ILE A 142 -11.27 -8.17 -8.79
C ILE A 142 -10.47 -8.19 -10.10
N PRO A 143 -9.33 -8.93 -10.13
CA PRO A 143 -8.42 -8.90 -11.28
C PRO A 143 -9.00 -9.60 -12.52
N THR A 144 -9.79 -10.64 -12.31
CA THR A 144 -10.41 -11.44 -13.37
C THR A 144 -11.85 -11.73 -12.99
N ILE A 145 -12.79 -11.40 -13.88
CA ILE A 145 -14.23 -11.67 -13.72
C ILE A 145 -14.76 -12.61 -14.80
N LEU A 146 -14.04 -12.74 -15.91
CA LEU A 146 -14.45 -13.49 -17.08
C LEU A 146 -13.26 -14.21 -17.70
N GLU A 147 -13.38 -15.51 -17.96
CA GLU A 147 -12.31 -16.31 -18.57
C GLU A 147 -12.40 -16.31 -20.10
N SER A 148 -13.60 -16.47 -20.64
CA SER A 148 -13.84 -16.52 -22.10
C SER A 148 -15.26 -16.07 -22.43
N VAL A 149 -15.48 -15.66 -23.67
CA VAL A 149 -16.81 -15.39 -24.25
C VAL A 149 -16.94 -16.04 -25.61
N SER A 150 -18.14 -16.48 -25.97
CA SER A 150 -18.38 -17.01 -27.32
C SER A 150 -18.54 -15.85 -28.32
N PRO A 151 -18.11 -16.00 -29.58
CA PRO A 151 -18.32 -15.00 -30.64
C PRO A 151 -19.79 -14.67 -30.93
N GLU A 152 -20.71 -15.54 -30.55
CA GLU A 152 -22.16 -15.38 -30.68
C GLU A 152 -22.77 -14.56 -29.54
N THR A 153 -21.99 -14.19 -28.53
CA THR A 153 -22.46 -13.43 -27.37
C THR A 153 -23.03 -12.08 -27.80
N VAL A 154 -24.27 -11.79 -27.36
CA VAL A 154 -24.96 -10.52 -27.65
C VAL A 154 -24.82 -9.53 -26.50
N LEU A 155 -24.83 -10.02 -25.25
CA LEU A 155 -24.80 -9.21 -24.05
C LEU A 155 -24.01 -9.95 -22.95
N THR A 156 -23.04 -9.25 -22.37
CA THR A 156 -22.38 -9.66 -21.13
C THR A 156 -22.68 -8.63 -20.04
N LEU A 157 -23.20 -9.10 -18.90
CA LEU A 157 -23.36 -8.28 -17.69
C LEU A 157 -22.33 -8.75 -16.67
N ALA A 158 -21.43 -7.84 -16.29
CA ALA A 158 -20.42 -8.10 -15.28
C ALA A 158 -20.79 -7.34 -14.00
N ASN A 159 -20.83 -8.06 -12.88
CA ASN A 159 -20.97 -7.46 -11.58
C ASN A 159 -19.91 -8.03 -10.64
N GLY A 160 -19.28 -7.15 -9.87
CA GLY A 160 -18.38 -7.50 -8.79
C GLY A 160 -18.73 -6.71 -7.54
N ILE A 161 -18.51 -7.31 -6.37
CA ILE A 161 -18.58 -6.59 -5.10
C ILE A 161 -17.41 -7.01 -4.22
N TYR A 162 -16.74 -6.03 -3.66
CA TYR A 162 -15.71 -6.22 -2.64
C TYR A 162 -16.22 -5.68 -1.31
N PHE A 163 -16.03 -6.46 -0.25
CA PHE A 163 -16.41 -6.12 1.10
C PHE A 163 -15.20 -6.23 2.04
N LYS A 164 -14.92 -5.18 2.81
CA LYS A 164 -13.96 -5.22 3.92
C LYS A 164 -14.47 -4.39 5.08
N GLY A 165 -14.84 -5.04 6.18
CA GLY A 165 -15.27 -4.38 7.41
C GLY A 165 -14.26 -4.55 8.54
N ILE A 166 -14.21 -3.57 9.43
CA ILE A 166 -13.54 -3.67 10.74
C ILE A 166 -14.61 -4.07 11.74
N TRP A 167 -14.32 -5.03 12.63
CA TRP A 167 -15.25 -5.38 13.69
C TRP A 167 -15.54 -4.16 14.57
N HIS A 168 -16.74 -4.09 15.14
CA HIS A 168 -17.03 -3.04 16.12
C HIS A 168 -16.12 -3.21 17.34
N SER A 169 -15.69 -2.11 17.97
CA SER A 169 -14.67 -2.09 19.04
C SER A 169 -14.91 -3.13 20.14
N ASP A 170 -16.17 -3.31 20.54
CA ASP A 170 -16.56 -4.24 21.61
C ASP A 170 -16.36 -5.73 21.25
N TYR A 171 -16.16 -6.05 19.96
CA TYR A 171 -16.09 -7.42 19.44
C TYR A 171 -14.74 -7.74 18.77
N GLU A 172 -13.76 -6.84 18.88
CA GLU A 172 -12.45 -7.01 18.28
C GLU A 172 -11.67 -8.21 18.84
N PHE A 173 -10.83 -8.83 18.01
CA PHE A 173 -9.99 -9.95 18.37
C PHE A 173 -8.54 -9.49 18.59
N VAL A 174 -7.94 -9.88 19.72
CA VAL A 174 -6.55 -9.56 20.01
C VAL A 174 -5.63 -10.55 19.30
N ALA A 175 -4.80 -10.07 18.37
CA ALA A 175 -3.95 -10.92 17.51
C ALA A 175 -3.06 -11.92 18.29
N ARG A 176 -2.54 -11.52 19.46
CA ARG A 176 -1.71 -12.38 20.32
C ARG A 176 -2.42 -13.62 20.88
N TRP A 177 -3.75 -13.66 20.81
CA TRP A 177 -4.55 -14.81 21.25
C TRP A 177 -4.91 -15.76 20.10
N THR A 178 -4.52 -15.41 18.88
CA THR A 178 -4.65 -16.30 17.72
C THR A 178 -3.68 -17.48 17.87
N THR A 179 -4.19 -18.70 17.74
CA THR A 179 -3.39 -19.92 17.91
C THR A 179 -3.72 -20.96 16.85
N GLU A 180 -2.70 -21.69 16.38
CA GLU A 180 -2.86 -22.80 15.44
C GLU A 180 -3.67 -23.94 16.05
N ARG A 181 -4.74 -24.34 15.37
CA ARG A 181 -5.67 -25.38 15.82
C ARG A 181 -6.19 -26.18 14.62
N LYS A 182 -6.63 -27.41 14.89
CA LYS A 182 -7.18 -28.31 13.87
C LYS A 182 -8.58 -27.85 13.45
N PHE A 183 -8.76 -27.59 12.17
CA PHE A 183 -10.05 -27.47 11.50
C PHE A 183 -10.37 -28.78 10.77
N TYR A 184 -11.58 -29.29 10.94
CA TYR A 184 -12.01 -30.56 10.36
C TYR A 184 -12.74 -30.31 9.04
N LEU A 185 -12.25 -30.93 7.98
CA LEU A 185 -12.82 -30.84 6.64
C LEU A 185 -14.00 -31.81 6.48
N PRO A 186 -14.91 -31.57 5.52
CA PRO A 186 -16.06 -32.45 5.28
C PRO A 186 -15.70 -33.89 4.88
N ASP A 187 -14.47 -34.14 4.43
CA ASP A 187 -13.95 -35.47 4.11
C ASP A 187 -13.42 -36.23 5.35
N GLY A 188 -13.55 -35.64 6.54
CA GLY A 188 -13.07 -36.20 7.81
C GLY A 188 -11.60 -35.91 8.12
N THR A 189 -10.84 -35.33 7.17
CA THR A 189 -9.45 -34.93 7.41
C THR A 189 -9.38 -33.65 8.23
N SER A 190 -8.18 -33.25 8.67
CA SER A 190 -7.99 -32.01 9.41
C SER A 190 -6.78 -31.22 8.93
N VAL A 191 -6.89 -29.90 8.94
CA VAL A 191 -5.81 -28.96 8.62
C VAL A 191 -5.54 -28.06 9.82
N LEU A 192 -4.29 -27.62 10.02
CA LEU A 192 -3.98 -26.59 11.01
C LEU A 192 -4.25 -25.21 10.40
N VAL A 193 -5.00 -24.39 11.13
CA VAL A 193 -5.31 -23.01 10.76
C VAL A 193 -5.24 -22.09 11.98
N PRO A 194 -4.99 -20.79 11.79
CA PRO A 194 -4.97 -19.82 12.88
C PRO A 194 -6.40 -19.51 13.38
N PHE A 195 -6.73 -19.90 14.60
CA PHE A 195 -8.01 -19.59 15.22
C PHE A 195 -7.91 -18.32 16.08
N MET A 196 -8.69 -17.31 15.72
CA MET A 196 -8.89 -16.12 16.55
C MET A 196 -9.66 -16.48 17.83
N THR A 197 -9.35 -15.82 18.94
CA THR A 197 -10.02 -16.04 20.24
C THR A 197 -10.26 -14.71 20.93
N SER A 198 -11.41 -14.58 21.60
CA SER A 198 -11.77 -13.42 22.42
C SER A 198 -12.45 -13.88 23.71
N ARG A 199 -12.46 -12.98 24.70
CA ARG A 199 -13.18 -13.16 25.98
C ARG A 199 -14.34 -12.17 26.14
N ASN A 200 -14.65 -11.41 25.09
CA ASN A 200 -15.73 -10.42 25.10
C ASN A 200 -17.10 -11.10 25.03
N ASP A 201 -18.15 -10.33 25.32
CA ASP A 201 -19.52 -10.78 25.15
C ASP A 201 -19.95 -10.65 23.68
N TYR A 202 -20.61 -11.69 23.16
CA TYR A 202 -21.10 -11.73 21.78
C TYR A 202 -22.59 -12.06 21.73
N TYR A 203 -23.25 -11.61 20.67
CA TYR A 203 -24.62 -12.03 20.37
C TYR A 203 -24.61 -13.47 19.87
N TYR A 204 -25.31 -14.36 20.58
CA TYR A 204 -25.41 -15.76 20.19
C TYR A 204 -26.83 -16.31 20.33
N GLY A 205 -27.09 -17.41 19.65
CA GLY A 205 -28.31 -18.19 19.76
C GLY A 205 -28.00 -19.68 19.56
N SER A 206 -28.66 -20.54 20.33
CA SER A 206 -28.65 -21.98 20.09
C SER A 206 -30.01 -22.38 19.59
N PHE A 207 -30.05 -23.04 18.46
CA PHE A 207 -31.27 -23.51 17.82
C PHE A 207 -31.15 -25.01 17.57
N ASP A 208 -32.28 -25.65 17.28
CA ASP A 208 -32.30 -27.06 16.97
C ASP A 208 -31.39 -27.38 15.77
N GLY A 209 -30.28 -28.09 16.04
CA GLY A 209 -29.28 -28.54 15.07
C GLY A 209 -28.17 -27.53 14.72
N CYS A 210 -28.17 -26.31 15.28
CA CYS A 210 -27.06 -25.37 15.06
C CYS A 210 -26.93 -24.27 16.13
N LYS A 211 -25.73 -23.71 16.21
CA LYS A 211 -25.40 -22.51 16.96
C LYS A 211 -25.20 -21.35 16.00
N VAL A 212 -25.57 -20.16 16.43
CA VAL A 212 -25.41 -18.94 15.65
C VAL A 212 -24.66 -17.89 16.45
N LEU A 213 -23.67 -17.28 15.83
CA LEU A 213 -22.94 -16.13 16.36
C LEU A 213 -23.14 -14.94 15.43
N LYS A 214 -23.44 -13.78 16.00
CA LYS A 214 -23.50 -12.51 15.29
C LYS A 214 -22.38 -11.60 15.77
N ILE A 215 -21.53 -11.16 14.84
CA ILE A 215 -20.46 -10.20 15.10
C ILE A 215 -20.75 -8.91 14.32
N PRO A 216 -21.06 -7.79 14.99
CA PRO A 216 -21.23 -6.49 14.35
C PRO A 216 -19.93 -5.93 13.76
N TYR A 217 -20.03 -5.29 12.60
CA TYR A 217 -18.97 -4.44 12.08
C TYR A 217 -19.09 -3.01 12.65
N GLN A 218 -17.98 -2.29 12.67
CA GLN A 218 -17.97 -0.85 12.89
C GLN A 218 -18.86 -0.20 11.83
N SER A 219 -19.81 0.62 12.26
CA SER A 219 -20.64 1.44 11.39
C SER A 219 -21.16 2.65 12.15
N GLY A 220 -21.38 3.78 11.46
CA GLY A 220 -21.88 5.07 12.01
C GLY A 220 -23.34 5.05 12.51
N GLY A 221 -23.79 3.89 13.00
CA GLY A 221 -25.07 3.60 13.62
C GLY A 221 -25.10 2.13 14.06
N PRO A 222 -25.83 1.78 15.13
CA PRO A 222 -25.86 0.41 15.63
C PRO A 222 -26.48 -0.56 14.60
N ASN A 223 -25.87 -1.74 14.42
CA ASN A 223 -26.39 -2.88 13.65
C ASN A 223 -26.52 -2.73 12.12
N ARG A 224 -25.82 -1.80 11.46
CA ARG A 224 -25.96 -1.65 10.00
C ARG A 224 -25.37 -2.81 9.19
N PHE A 225 -24.24 -3.36 9.64
CA PHE A 225 -23.61 -4.56 9.07
C PHE A 225 -23.17 -5.50 10.19
N ALA A 226 -23.40 -6.79 10.00
CA ALA A 226 -22.93 -7.84 10.91
C ALA A 226 -22.65 -9.11 10.11
N MET A 227 -21.68 -9.90 10.57
CA MET A 227 -21.46 -11.25 10.07
C MET A 227 -22.19 -12.23 10.98
N TYR A 228 -22.95 -13.13 10.37
CA TYR A 228 -23.61 -14.23 11.05
C TYR A 228 -22.89 -15.52 10.70
N PHE A 229 -22.51 -16.26 11.72
CA PHE A 229 -21.95 -17.59 11.56
C PHE A 229 -22.97 -18.61 12.03
N PHE A 230 -23.31 -19.55 11.16
CA PHE A 230 -24.21 -20.65 11.48
C PHE A 230 -23.37 -21.92 11.52
N LEU A 231 -23.22 -22.48 12.72
CA LEU A 231 -22.40 -23.64 13.00
C LEU A 231 -23.31 -24.83 13.34
N PRO A 232 -23.42 -25.85 12.47
CA PRO A 232 -24.13 -27.08 12.80
C PRO A 232 -23.57 -27.73 14.08
N ASP A 233 -24.42 -28.42 14.83
CA ASP A 233 -23.97 -29.17 16.02
C ASP A 233 -23.10 -30.37 15.65
N GLU A 234 -23.41 -31.02 14.53
CA GLU A 234 -22.64 -32.12 13.94
C GLU A 234 -21.53 -31.61 13.02
N ARG A 235 -20.38 -32.30 12.98
CA ARG A 235 -19.21 -31.89 12.18
C ARG A 235 -19.49 -31.89 10.67
N ASP A 236 -20.32 -32.81 10.21
CA ASP A 236 -20.80 -32.96 8.83
C ASP A 236 -22.24 -32.44 8.63
N GLY A 237 -22.81 -31.79 9.66
CA GLY A 237 -24.19 -31.30 9.68
C GLY A 237 -24.50 -30.13 8.75
N LEU A 238 -23.52 -29.61 8.00
CA LEU A 238 -23.72 -28.46 7.09
C LEU A 238 -24.79 -28.77 6.03
N ARG A 239 -24.84 -30.01 5.53
CA ARG A 239 -25.86 -30.42 4.55
C ARG A 239 -27.27 -30.37 5.12
N ASN A 240 -27.45 -30.87 6.34
CA ASN A 240 -28.75 -30.87 7.03
C ASN A 240 -29.19 -29.45 7.36
N LEU A 241 -28.26 -28.61 7.81
CA LEU A 241 -28.52 -27.19 8.07
C LEU A 241 -28.95 -26.44 6.79
N LEU A 242 -28.32 -26.73 5.65
CA LEU A 242 -28.68 -26.15 4.37
C LEU A 242 -30.07 -26.57 3.88
N ALA A 243 -30.46 -27.82 4.09
CA ALA A 243 -31.83 -28.27 3.82
C ALA A 243 -32.85 -27.54 4.72
N LYS A 244 -32.50 -27.29 5.98
CA LYS A 244 -33.34 -26.53 6.92
C LYS A 244 -33.55 -25.08 6.45
N PHE A 245 -32.51 -24.42 5.97
CA PHE A 245 -32.62 -23.07 5.39
C PHE A 245 -33.51 -22.98 4.13
N ASP A 246 -33.67 -24.09 3.39
CA ASP A 246 -34.58 -24.14 2.23
C ASP A 246 -36.04 -24.30 2.67
N SER A 247 -36.26 -25.05 3.77
CA SER A 247 -37.60 -25.30 4.32
C SER A 247 -38.14 -24.16 5.19
N ASP A 248 -37.29 -23.43 5.93
CA ASP A 248 -37.69 -22.35 6.85
C ASP A 248 -36.96 -21.04 6.54
N TYR A 249 -37.62 -20.18 5.77
CA TYR A 249 -37.14 -18.84 5.42
C TYR A 249 -37.10 -17.87 6.61
N GLY A 250 -37.82 -18.16 7.70
CA GLY A 250 -37.87 -17.36 8.92
C GLY A 250 -36.67 -17.61 9.84
N PHE A 251 -35.96 -18.72 9.66
CA PHE A 251 -34.82 -19.11 10.48
C PHE A 251 -33.69 -18.06 10.46
N LEU A 252 -33.47 -17.37 9.34
CA LEU A 252 -32.50 -16.26 9.22
C LEU A 252 -32.95 -14.95 9.91
N ASN A 253 -34.20 -14.88 10.36
CA ASN A 253 -34.82 -13.68 10.94
C ASN A 253 -35.08 -13.80 12.46
N GLN A 254 -34.55 -14.83 13.12
CA GLN A 254 -34.79 -14.96 14.56
C GLN A 254 -34.08 -13.81 15.30
N GLU A 255 -34.85 -12.81 15.72
CA GLU A 255 -34.36 -11.65 16.48
C GLU A 255 -33.99 -12.00 17.94
N ASN A 256 -34.26 -13.24 18.35
CA ASN A 256 -34.10 -13.75 19.71
C ASN A 256 -32.65 -14.13 20.05
N PHE A 257 -31.67 -13.29 19.69
CA PHE A 257 -30.30 -13.47 20.17
C PHE A 257 -30.17 -12.94 21.59
N LYS A 258 -29.65 -13.77 22.50
CA LYS A 258 -29.36 -13.35 23.88
C LYS A 258 -27.91 -12.87 23.96
N SER A 259 -27.67 -11.77 24.69
CA SER A 259 -26.33 -11.43 25.14
C SER A 259 -26.00 -12.31 26.35
N GLY A 260 -24.85 -13.00 26.35
CA GLY A 260 -24.48 -13.84 27.49
C GLY A 260 -23.08 -14.43 27.40
N TYR A 261 -22.54 -14.73 28.59
CA TYR A 261 -21.20 -15.24 28.82
C TYR A 261 -21.04 -16.67 28.29
N MET A 262 -20.06 -16.91 27.41
CA MET A 262 -19.58 -18.27 27.14
C MET A 262 -18.59 -18.68 28.24
N GLY A 263 -19.07 -19.40 29.24
CA GLY A 263 -18.21 -20.10 30.18
C GLY A 263 -17.35 -21.13 29.43
N GLN A 264 -16.05 -20.84 29.28
CA GLN A 264 -14.91 -21.71 28.92
C GLN A 264 -15.14 -22.93 27.97
N ARG A 265 -16.18 -22.95 27.13
CA ARG A 265 -16.24 -23.80 25.95
C ARG A 265 -15.89 -22.93 24.76
N ARG A 266 -14.57 -22.86 24.53
CA ARG A 266 -13.88 -22.14 23.44
C ARG A 266 -14.77 -22.03 22.20
N LEU A 267 -15.20 -20.81 21.90
CA LEU A 267 -15.73 -20.45 20.58
C LEU A 267 -14.62 -20.70 19.56
N TYR A 268 -14.65 -21.87 18.91
CA TYR A 268 -13.94 -22.11 17.68
C TYR A 268 -14.81 -21.54 16.57
N TYR A 269 -14.81 -20.21 16.38
CA TYR A 269 -15.29 -19.64 15.12
C TYR A 269 -14.11 -19.49 14.17
N ASP A 270 -14.21 -20.31 13.12
CA ASP A 270 -13.40 -20.29 11.93
C ASP A 270 -13.98 -19.23 10.97
N ILE A 271 -13.18 -18.20 10.69
CA ILE A 271 -13.45 -17.21 9.66
C ILE A 271 -12.38 -17.37 8.58
N GLN A 272 -12.40 -18.48 7.83
CA GLN A 272 -11.62 -18.58 6.61
C GLN A 272 -12.37 -19.26 5.46
N LYS A 273 -13.11 -18.45 4.71
CA LYS A 273 -13.46 -18.75 3.32
C LYS A 273 -13.14 -17.60 2.39
N GLU A 274 -11.87 -17.20 2.36
CA GLU A 274 -11.30 -16.54 1.18
C GLU A 274 -9.77 -16.69 1.05
N GLU A 275 -9.13 -17.63 1.75
CA GLU A 275 -7.66 -17.68 1.81
C GLU A 275 -6.92 -18.27 0.61
N ARG A 276 -7.61 -18.89 -0.36
CA ARG A 276 -6.92 -19.37 -1.58
C ARG A 276 -6.90 -18.32 -2.69
N PHE A 277 -7.99 -17.55 -2.83
CA PHE A 277 -8.03 -16.36 -3.68
C PHE A 277 -7.18 -15.24 -3.07
N ILE A 278 -7.18 -15.12 -1.73
CA ILE A 278 -6.29 -14.21 -1.00
C ILE A 278 -4.85 -14.73 -0.98
N ARG A 279 -4.51 -16.03 -1.09
CA ARG A 279 -3.10 -16.45 -1.25
C ARG A 279 -2.53 -16.07 -2.60
N ASP A 280 -3.26 -16.29 -3.67
CA ASP A 280 -2.82 -15.89 -5.01
C ASP A 280 -2.86 -14.36 -5.17
N MET A 281 -3.86 -13.70 -4.58
CA MET A 281 -3.90 -12.23 -4.43
C MET A 281 -3.01 -11.68 -3.31
N GLN A 282 -2.42 -12.46 -2.41
CA GLN A 282 -1.43 -12.02 -1.41
C GLN A 282 -0.05 -12.20 -1.97
N ILE A 283 0.19 -13.17 -2.86
CA ILE A 283 1.38 -13.22 -3.69
C ILE A 283 1.35 -12.04 -4.67
N LEU A 284 0.19 -11.75 -5.30
CA LEU A 284 -0.02 -10.57 -6.16
C LEU A 284 -0.20 -9.25 -5.39
N LYS A 285 -0.75 -9.22 -4.17
CA LYS A 285 -0.75 -8.03 -3.28
C LYS A 285 0.59 -7.88 -2.59
N HIS A 286 1.37 -8.91 -2.34
CA HIS A 286 2.75 -8.74 -1.89
C HIS A 286 3.51 -8.10 -3.04
N ALA A 287 3.41 -8.64 -4.26
CA ALA A 287 3.96 -8.03 -5.46
C ALA A 287 3.45 -6.60 -5.73
N ARG A 288 2.15 -6.28 -5.47
CA ARG A 288 1.54 -4.95 -5.69
C ARG A 288 1.59 -3.98 -4.49
N ALA A 289 1.69 -4.46 -3.25
CA ALA A 289 1.90 -3.63 -2.05
C ALA A 289 3.37 -3.27 -1.89
N LEU A 290 4.27 -4.14 -2.37
CA LEU A 290 5.63 -3.78 -2.77
C LEU A 290 5.61 -2.60 -3.75
N ASN A 291 4.66 -2.60 -4.71
CA ASN A 291 4.49 -1.63 -5.80
C ASN A 291 3.83 -0.30 -5.43
N LYS A 292 3.57 0.00 -4.14
CA LYS A 292 2.91 1.27 -3.78
C LYS A 292 3.48 2.04 -2.60
N TYR A 293 4.12 1.42 -1.61
CA TYR A 293 4.66 2.17 -0.45
C TYR A 293 5.84 1.43 0.22
N ASN A 294 6.82 2.24 0.67
CA ASN A 294 8.09 1.92 1.34
C ASN A 294 8.23 0.54 2.05
N LYS A 295 9.49 0.04 2.04
CA LYS A 295 10.02 -1.23 2.61
C LYS A 295 9.50 -1.65 3.99
N LYS A 296 8.92 -0.74 4.78
CA LYS A 296 8.32 -0.99 6.10
C LYS A 296 7.32 -2.15 6.13
N ASN A 297 6.62 -2.40 5.02
CA ASN A 297 5.70 -3.54 4.89
C ASN A 297 6.37 -4.82 4.38
N ILE A 298 7.55 -4.76 3.75
CA ILE A 298 8.28 -5.93 3.24
C ILE A 298 8.94 -6.68 4.40
N GLU A 299 9.52 -5.97 5.36
CA GLU A 299 10.11 -6.58 6.55
C GLU A 299 9.01 -7.11 7.49
N HIS A 300 7.88 -6.42 7.62
CA HIS A 300 6.71 -6.94 8.32
C HIS A 300 6.15 -8.22 7.68
N VAL A 301 6.16 -8.29 6.36
CA VAL A 301 5.78 -9.47 5.58
C VAL A 301 6.81 -10.58 5.72
N SER A 302 8.11 -10.26 5.65
CA SER A 302 9.22 -11.21 5.81
C SER A 302 9.30 -11.77 7.22
N TYR A 303 8.92 -10.99 8.24
CA TYR A 303 8.89 -11.39 9.64
C TYR A 303 7.68 -12.29 9.94
N ASN A 304 6.55 -12.02 9.28
CA ASN A 304 5.31 -12.80 9.40
C ASN A 304 5.22 -13.98 8.43
N SER A 305 6.21 -14.14 7.54
CA SER A 305 6.29 -15.24 6.57
C SER A 305 7.31 -16.29 7.02
N PRO A 306 6.95 -17.58 7.05
CA PRO A 306 7.91 -18.65 7.32
C PRO A 306 9.16 -18.54 6.42
N PRO A 307 10.39 -18.78 6.95
CA PRO A 307 11.66 -18.51 6.22
C PRO A 307 11.79 -19.20 4.86
N HIS A 308 11.09 -20.33 4.67
CA HIS A 308 11.11 -21.10 3.43
C HIS A 308 10.34 -20.43 2.27
N LEU A 309 9.44 -19.47 2.55
CA LEU A 309 8.63 -18.78 1.54
C LEU A 309 9.39 -17.66 0.81
N LEU A 310 10.48 -17.16 1.37
CA LEU A 310 11.28 -16.07 0.76
C LEU A 310 12.05 -16.52 -0.49
N ASN A 311 12.38 -17.81 -0.56
CA ASN A 311 13.14 -18.42 -1.64
C ASN A 311 12.26 -19.20 -2.63
N LEU A 312 10.94 -19.20 -2.41
CA LEU A 312 9.99 -19.86 -3.31
C LEU A 312 9.90 -19.08 -4.61
N ARG A 313 10.08 -19.81 -5.71
CA ARG A 313 10.06 -19.27 -7.06
C ARG A 313 8.64 -19.32 -7.61
N ASN A 314 8.24 -18.28 -8.33
CA ASN A 314 6.97 -18.25 -9.04
C ASN A 314 7.02 -19.15 -10.30
N SER A 315 5.92 -19.18 -11.06
CA SER A 315 5.82 -19.92 -12.33
C SER A 315 6.86 -19.52 -13.38
N ASP A 316 7.49 -18.36 -13.24
CA ASP A 316 8.54 -17.85 -14.13
C ASP A 316 9.95 -18.08 -13.56
N GLU A 317 10.08 -18.97 -12.57
CA GLU A 317 11.31 -19.30 -11.84
C GLU A 317 11.97 -18.14 -11.06
N LYS A 318 11.24 -17.04 -10.82
CA LYS A 318 11.74 -15.85 -10.14
C LYS A 318 11.35 -15.83 -8.67
N THR A 319 12.28 -15.39 -7.82
CA THR A 319 12.04 -15.17 -6.39
C THR A 319 11.26 -13.88 -6.14
N ALA A 320 10.62 -13.77 -4.98
CA ALA A 320 9.89 -12.56 -4.60
C ALA A 320 10.76 -11.28 -4.63
N LYS A 321 12.06 -11.42 -4.33
CA LYS A 321 13.03 -10.33 -4.41
C LYS A 321 13.32 -9.92 -5.85
N GLU A 322 13.50 -10.88 -6.76
CA GLU A 322 13.77 -10.60 -8.19
C GLU A 322 12.56 -9.95 -8.88
N VAL A 323 11.35 -10.43 -8.58
CA VAL A 323 10.11 -9.82 -9.10
C VAL A 323 9.99 -8.36 -8.63
N PHE A 324 10.36 -8.07 -7.39
CA PHE A 324 10.37 -6.70 -6.87
C PHE A 324 11.36 -5.80 -7.61
N GLU A 325 12.59 -6.27 -7.80
CA GLU A 325 13.65 -5.51 -8.48
C GLU A 325 13.31 -5.23 -9.96
N ILE A 326 12.62 -6.16 -10.63
CA ILE A 326 12.16 -5.99 -12.00
C ILE A 326 11.03 -4.97 -12.09
N GLU A 327 10.04 -5.05 -11.21
CA GLU A 327 8.89 -4.13 -11.20
C GLU A 327 9.27 -2.69 -10.81
N HIS A 328 10.30 -2.50 -10.00
CA HIS A 328 10.75 -1.19 -9.52
C HIS A 328 11.98 -0.65 -10.25
N SER A 329 12.36 -1.25 -11.38
CA SER A 329 13.54 -0.85 -12.15
C SER A 329 13.46 0.61 -12.60
N GLU A 330 12.30 1.08 -13.03
CA GLU A 330 12.10 2.46 -13.52
C GLU A 330 12.26 3.51 -12.40
N ILE A 331 11.77 3.22 -11.19
CA ILE A 331 11.91 4.13 -10.04
C ILE A 331 13.37 4.16 -9.59
N ARG A 332 14.02 3.00 -9.56
CA ARG A 332 15.45 2.88 -9.26
C ARG A 332 16.29 3.67 -10.26
N GLU A 333 16.01 3.55 -11.55
CA GLU A 333 16.71 4.27 -12.61
C GLU A 333 16.51 5.79 -12.50
N LYS A 334 15.28 6.24 -12.21
CA LYS A 334 15.00 7.66 -11.93
C LYS A 334 15.75 8.16 -10.70
N ALA A 335 15.78 7.38 -9.61
CA ALA A 335 16.48 7.74 -8.39
C ALA A 335 18.00 7.76 -8.59
N GLU A 336 18.55 6.77 -9.29
CA GLU A 336 19.97 6.73 -9.68
C GLU A 336 20.35 7.97 -10.49
N LYS A 337 19.55 8.29 -11.52
CA LYS A 337 19.77 9.48 -12.34
C LYS A 337 19.73 10.75 -11.50
N ALA A 338 18.70 10.92 -10.67
CA ALA A 338 18.57 12.09 -9.81
C ALA A 338 19.75 12.24 -8.82
N VAL A 339 20.19 11.15 -8.20
CA VAL A 339 21.33 11.17 -7.26
C VAL A 339 22.64 11.46 -7.98
N LYS A 340 22.89 10.85 -9.15
CA LYS A 340 24.09 11.11 -9.95
C LYS A 340 24.11 12.56 -10.47
N ASP A 341 22.98 13.07 -10.94
CA ASP A 341 22.86 14.45 -11.43
C ASP A 341 23.12 15.47 -10.29
N MET A 342 22.57 15.22 -9.10
CA MET A 342 22.83 16.04 -7.91
C MET A 342 24.31 15.97 -7.48
N ASN A 343 24.88 14.76 -7.46
CA ASN A 343 26.27 14.52 -7.06
C ASN A 343 27.28 15.19 -8.01
N ASN A 344 26.99 15.20 -9.32
CA ASN A 344 27.82 15.92 -10.30
C ASN A 344 27.96 17.41 -9.97
N GLY A 345 26.85 18.07 -9.58
CA GLY A 345 26.88 19.47 -9.18
C GLY A 345 27.73 19.72 -7.93
N LEU A 346 27.60 18.84 -6.94
CA LEU A 346 28.37 18.94 -5.69
C LEU A 346 29.87 18.66 -5.90
N MET A 347 30.22 17.70 -6.77
CA MET A 347 31.62 17.41 -7.10
C MET A 347 32.33 18.63 -7.71
N LEU A 348 31.65 19.41 -8.54
CA LEU A 348 32.19 20.66 -9.09
C LEU A 348 32.47 21.70 -8.00
N ILE A 349 31.57 21.83 -7.03
CA ILE A 349 31.73 22.74 -5.90
C ILE A 349 32.91 22.31 -5.03
N VAL A 350 33.02 21.01 -4.70
CA VAL A 350 34.16 20.48 -3.92
C VAL A 350 35.48 20.71 -4.66
N ALA A 351 35.52 20.48 -5.98
CA ALA A 351 36.71 20.70 -6.78
C ALA A 351 37.13 22.18 -6.79
N LEU A 352 36.17 23.11 -6.92
CA LEU A 352 36.43 24.55 -6.83
C LEU A 352 36.98 24.95 -5.46
N ILE A 353 36.39 24.44 -4.38
CA ILE A 353 36.86 24.67 -3.02
C ILE A 353 38.30 24.16 -2.86
N GLY A 354 38.57 22.95 -3.35
CA GLY A 354 39.91 22.36 -3.32
C GLY A 354 40.95 23.18 -4.09
N THR A 355 40.63 23.68 -5.28
CA THR A 355 41.55 24.49 -6.09
C THR A 355 41.85 25.85 -5.46
N VAL A 356 40.82 26.52 -4.92
CA VAL A 356 40.98 27.79 -4.20
C VAL A 356 41.87 27.61 -2.96
N ASN A 357 41.62 26.56 -2.17
CA ASN A 357 42.42 26.28 -0.98
C ASN A 357 43.86 25.87 -1.31
N TYR A 358 44.04 25.10 -2.39
CA TYR A 358 45.36 24.72 -2.87
C TYR A 358 46.17 25.95 -3.31
N ALA A 359 45.54 26.89 -4.01
CA ALA A 359 46.19 28.15 -4.36
C ALA A 359 46.57 28.97 -3.11
N ALA A 360 45.66 29.07 -2.13
CA ALA A 360 45.89 29.79 -0.88
C ALA A 360 47.06 29.24 -0.05
N LEU A 361 47.39 27.95 -0.18
CA LEU A 361 48.56 27.34 0.46
C LEU A 361 49.88 27.97 0.00
N PHE A 362 49.97 28.37 -1.28
CA PHE A 362 51.20 28.92 -1.87
C PHE A 362 51.22 30.45 -1.92
N THR A 363 50.10 31.10 -1.61
CA THR A 363 49.96 32.56 -1.54
C THR A 363 49.62 33.01 -0.12
N PRO A 364 50.56 32.86 0.84
CA PRO A 364 50.30 33.25 2.22
C PRO A 364 50.09 34.76 2.37
N PRO A 365 49.24 35.18 3.32
CA PRO A 365 49.02 36.60 3.62
C PRO A 365 50.34 37.28 4.02
N GLY A 366 50.60 38.45 3.43
CA GLY A 366 51.84 39.20 3.60
C GLY A 366 52.97 38.86 2.62
N GLY A 367 52.86 37.78 1.84
CA GLY A 367 53.82 37.43 0.79
C GLY A 367 55.21 36.99 1.29
N TYR A 368 56.14 36.87 0.34
CA TYR A 368 57.53 36.47 0.60
C TYR A 368 58.42 37.70 0.73
N ARG A 369 59.39 37.70 1.67
CA ARG A 369 60.37 38.78 1.79
C ARG A 369 61.29 38.80 0.56
N GLN A 370 61.20 39.86 -0.24
CA GLN A 370 61.95 40.01 -1.51
C GLN A 370 63.13 40.98 -1.43
N ASN A 371 63.22 41.83 -0.39
CA ASN A 371 64.26 42.87 -0.27
C ASN A 371 64.89 42.88 1.15
N GLU A 372 65.72 41.89 1.47
CA GLU A 372 66.52 41.87 2.71
C GLU A 372 68.01 41.59 2.40
N ALA A 373 68.89 42.21 3.19
CA ALA A 373 70.35 42.08 3.06
C ALA A 373 70.92 40.73 3.55
N ASP A 374 70.12 39.94 4.29
CA ASP A 374 70.47 38.60 4.75
C ASP A 374 70.05 37.54 3.70
N PRO A 375 70.99 36.88 3.00
CA PRO A 375 70.66 35.88 1.97
C PRO A 375 69.95 34.64 2.53
N TYR A 376 70.03 34.39 3.85
CA TYR A 376 69.34 33.29 4.52
C TYR A 376 67.87 33.59 4.86
N LYS A 377 67.40 34.83 4.70
CA LYS A 377 66.00 35.24 4.95
C LYS A 377 65.24 35.58 3.66
N TYR A 378 65.93 35.55 2.53
CA TYR A 378 65.34 35.75 1.21
C TYR A 378 64.34 34.63 0.90
N GLY A 379 63.10 34.98 0.55
CA GLY A 379 62.03 34.00 0.31
C GLY A 379 61.39 33.43 1.58
N LEU A 380 61.76 33.92 2.77
CA LEU A 380 61.07 33.60 4.01
C LEU A 380 59.76 34.41 4.12
N LEU A 381 58.72 33.84 4.73
CA LEU A 381 57.45 34.55 4.91
C LEU A 381 57.63 35.85 5.73
N VAL A 382 56.91 36.90 5.33
CA VAL A 382 56.96 38.21 6.01
C VAL A 382 56.57 38.10 7.49
N PHE A 383 55.58 37.26 7.81
CA PHE A 383 55.15 36.94 9.17
C PHE A 383 55.59 35.52 9.56
N LEU A 384 56.60 35.40 10.44
CA LEU A 384 57.03 34.13 11.05
C LEU A 384 56.56 34.05 12.51
N THR A 385 55.26 34.15 12.72
CA THR A 385 54.65 34.05 14.05
C THR A 385 53.95 32.71 14.22
N ASP A 386 53.79 32.24 15.46
CA ASP A 386 53.03 31.02 15.77
C ASP A 386 51.59 31.07 15.19
N ASP A 387 51.05 32.28 15.00
CA ASP A 387 49.74 32.53 14.38
C ASP A 387 49.65 32.09 12.91
N MET A 388 50.76 32.03 12.16
CA MET A 388 50.77 31.51 10.78
C MET A 388 50.71 29.98 10.70
N ARG A 389 51.22 29.28 11.73
CA ARG A 389 51.10 27.80 11.81
C ARG A 389 49.64 27.38 11.87
N MET A 390 48.83 28.15 12.61
CA MET A 390 47.38 27.93 12.68
C MET A 390 46.74 28.16 11.30
N TYR A 391 47.09 29.21 10.56
CA TYR A 391 46.56 29.42 9.20
C TYR A 391 46.81 28.22 8.28
N TYR A 392 48.05 27.74 8.23
CA TYR A 392 48.42 26.57 7.42
C TYR A 392 47.73 25.29 7.87
N LEU A 393 47.57 25.09 9.19
CA LEU A 393 46.85 23.95 9.73
C LEU A 393 45.36 23.96 9.32
N HIS A 394 44.69 25.12 9.38
CA HIS A 394 43.30 25.23 8.94
C HIS A 394 43.15 24.98 7.43
N ILE A 395 44.03 25.53 6.58
CA ILE A 395 44.02 25.25 5.13
C ILE A 395 44.26 23.77 4.84
N PHE A 396 45.23 23.15 5.51
CA PHE A 396 45.53 21.73 5.36
C PHE A 396 44.34 20.85 5.76
N CYS A 397 43.73 21.11 6.92
CA CYS A 397 42.52 20.41 7.36
C CYS A 397 41.34 20.63 6.40
N GLY A 398 41.19 21.84 5.84
CA GLY A 398 40.20 22.14 4.82
C GLY A 398 40.41 21.35 3.53
N LEU A 399 41.65 21.28 3.03
CA LEU A 399 42.02 20.48 1.85
C LEU A 399 41.79 18.98 2.07
N LEU A 400 42.16 18.46 3.24
CA LEU A 400 41.93 17.06 3.60
C LEU A 400 40.43 16.73 3.62
N ALA A 401 39.62 17.60 4.23
CA ALA A 401 38.16 17.44 4.26
C ALA A 401 37.54 17.53 2.86
N ALA A 402 38.00 18.45 2.01
CA ALA A 402 37.57 18.54 0.61
C ALA A 402 37.94 17.27 -0.19
N PHE A 403 39.14 16.71 0.05
CA PHE A 403 39.56 15.47 -0.61
C PHE A 403 38.68 14.27 -0.20
N VAL A 404 38.35 14.14 1.09
CA VAL A 404 37.43 13.11 1.59
C VAL A 404 36.03 13.29 0.99
N ALA A 405 35.53 14.53 0.91
CA ALA A 405 34.25 14.82 0.24
C ALA A 405 34.28 14.43 -1.24
N PHE A 406 35.36 14.76 -1.96
CA PHE A 406 35.49 14.44 -3.38
C PHE A 406 35.57 12.91 -3.61
N ALA A 407 36.37 12.19 -2.83
CA ALA A 407 36.53 10.75 -2.94
C ALA A 407 35.21 10.01 -2.66
N THR A 408 34.45 10.46 -1.66
CA THR A 408 33.13 9.88 -1.33
C THR A 408 32.08 10.18 -2.39
N MET A 409 32.07 11.39 -2.96
CA MET A 409 31.21 11.73 -4.10
C MET A 409 31.56 10.96 -5.37
N PHE A 410 32.84 10.77 -5.66
CA PHE A 410 33.28 9.92 -6.77
C PHE A 410 32.87 8.45 -6.59
N SER A 411 32.89 7.97 -5.34
CA SER A 411 32.39 6.64 -4.97
C SER A 411 30.88 6.50 -5.18
N ILE A 412 30.09 7.55 -4.95
CA ILE A 412 28.65 7.59 -5.26
C ILE A 412 28.43 7.49 -6.78
N GLN A 413 29.24 8.20 -7.58
CA GLN A 413 29.14 8.18 -9.04
C GLN A 413 29.40 6.78 -9.63
N SER A 414 30.35 6.06 -9.03
CA SER A 414 30.78 4.73 -9.45
C SER A 414 29.91 3.60 -8.89
N CYS A 415 28.90 3.92 -8.07
CA CYS A 415 28.05 2.93 -7.43
C CYS A 415 27.08 2.28 -8.44
N PRO A 416 26.85 0.95 -8.39
CA PRO A 416 25.87 0.26 -9.23
C PRO A 416 24.42 0.36 -8.71
N PHE A 417 24.19 1.13 -7.63
CA PHE A 417 22.86 1.40 -7.03
C PHE A 417 22.02 0.14 -6.84
N ARG A 418 22.54 -0.94 -6.22
CA ARG A 418 21.72 -2.15 -5.98
C ARG A 418 20.65 -1.87 -4.93
N SER A 419 19.60 -2.67 -4.90
CA SER A 419 18.47 -2.53 -3.96
C SER A 419 18.93 -2.44 -2.49
N ASN A 420 19.96 -3.20 -2.11
CA ASN A 420 20.53 -3.17 -0.76
C ASN A 420 21.34 -1.88 -0.46
N ASP A 421 21.92 -1.24 -1.47
CA ASP A 421 22.82 -0.10 -1.30
C ASP A 421 22.05 1.18 -0.89
N PHE A 422 20.76 1.28 -1.25
CA PHE A 422 19.91 2.42 -0.91
C PHE A 422 19.58 2.55 0.59
N TYR A 423 19.76 1.49 1.39
CA TYR A 423 19.30 1.47 2.79
C TYR A 423 20.27 2.09 3.78
N LEU A 424 21.56 1.78 3.63
CA LEU A 424 22.60 2.12 4.60
C LEU A 424 23.78 2.79 3.91
N ASP A 425 24.26 2.18 2.84
CA ASP A 425 25.51 2.57 2.20
C ASP A 425 25.39 3.92 1.48
N LEU A 426 24.34 4.12 0.68
CA LEU A 426 24.14 5.37 -0.07
C LEU A 426 23.84 6.58 0.84
N PRO A 427 22.90 6.52 1.81
CA PRO A 427 22.66 7.64 2.73
C PRO A 427 23.88 7.96 3.58
N LEU A 428 24.63 6.94 4.04
CA LEU A 428 25.85 7.14 4.83
C LEU A 428 26.93 7.82 4.00
N ARG A 429 27.16 7.36 2.76
CA ARG A 429 28.12 7.99 1.84
C ARG A 429 27.75 9.45 1.56
N LEU A 430 26.47 9.75 1.36
CA LEU A 430 25.98 11.12 1.16
C LEU A 430 26.20 11.99 2.41
N LEU A 431 25.95 11.44 3.60
CA LEU A 431 26.15 12.16 4.87
C LEU A 431 27.63 12.45 5.13
N VAL A 432 28.52 11.48 4.88
CA VAL A 432 29.97 11.68 4.97
C VAL A 432 30.44 12.71 3.96
N ALA A 433 29.94 12.66 2.71
CA ALA A 433 30.28 13.60 1.66
C ALA A 433 29.86 15.03 2.01
N MET A 434 28.60 15.23 2.42
CA MET A 434 28.08 16.54 2.82
C MET A 434 28.78 17.05 4.07
N GLY A 435 28.91 16.22 5.11
CA GLY A 435 29.59 16.60 6.35
C GLY A 435 31.05 17.03 6.14
N SER A 436 31.78 16.30 5.28
CA SER A 436 33.16 16.64 4.93
C SER A 436 33.24 17.93 4.12
N LEU A 437 32.30 18.19 3.19
CA LEU A 437 32.20 19.46 2.48
C LEU A 437 31.93 20.63 3.44
N MET A 438 31.03 20.46 4.40
CA MET A 438 30.73 21.52 5.38
C MET A 438 31.94 21.81 6.28
N LEU A 439 32.61 20.75 6.73
CA LEU A 439 33.82 20.86 7.53
C LEU A 439 34.92 21.60 6.76
N SER A 440 35.06 21.34 5.45
CA SER A 440 35.96 22.11 4.59
C SER A 440 35.63 23.60 4.58
N VAL A 441 34.36 23.97 4.44
CA VAL A 441 33.94 25.40 4.44
C VAL A 441 34.23 26.07 5.79
N VAL A 442 34.01 25.37 6.91
CA VAL A 442 34.34 25.90 8.24
C VAL A 442 35.83 26.17 8.38
N PHE A 443 36.68 25.23 7.96
CA PHE A 443 38.13 25.42 8.00
C PHE A 443 38.61 26.58 7.14
N ILE A 444 37.96 26.83 5.99
CA ILE A 444 38.25 28.00 5.15
C ILE A 444 37.87 29.29 5.87
N ALA A 445 36.68 29.35 6.47
CA ALA A 445 36.26 30.53 7.23
C ALA A 445 37.20 30.82 8.42
N LEU A 446 37.68 29.78 9.10
CA LEU A 446 38.69 29.91 10.16
C LEU A 446 40.04 30.39 9.61
N ALA A 447 40.47 29.89 8.44
CA ALA A 447 41.67 30.38 7.77
C ALA A 447 41.54 31.86 7.38
N SER A 448 40.39 32.28 6.84
CA SER A 448 40.11 33.69 6.52
C SER A 448 40.12 34.58 7.76
N ARG A 449 39.56 34.11 8.89
CA ARG A 449 39.65 34.83 10.16
C ARG A 449 41.10 34.98 10.62
N GLN A 450 41.90 33.93 10.47
CA GLN A 450 43.31 33.95 10.86
C GLN A 450 44.11 34.97 10.04
N VAL A 451 43.85 35.06 8.72
CA VAL A 451 44.43 36.09 7.84
C VAL A 451 44.16 37.50 8.36
N TYR A 452 42.91 37.78 8.75
CA TYR A 452 42.53 39.11 9.24
C TYR A 452 43.22 39.48 10.57
N ILE A 453 43.39 38.50 11.47
CA ILE A 453 44.14 38.70 12.72
C ILE A 453 45.62 39.03 12.43
N LEU A 454 46.21 38.36 11.43
CA LEU A 454 47.60 38.57 11.03
C LEU A 454 47.84 39.93 10.37
N GLU A 455 46.86 40.46 9.61
CA GLU A 455 46.95 41.79 8.99
C GLU A 455 46.71 42.95 9.98
N ARG A 456 46.44 42.68 11.27
CA ARG A 456 46.26 43.68 12.34
C ARG A 456 45.19 44.75 12.03
N LEU A 457 44.22 44.42 11.18
CA LEU A 457 43.00 45.22 11.00
C LEU A 457 42.20 45.11 12.31
N GLY A 458 42.21 46.16 13.13
CA GLY A 458 41.50 46.13 14.42
C GLY A 458 40.01 45.92 14.23
N PHE A 459 39.41 44.98 14.97
CA PHE A 459 37.96 44.72 14.92
C PHE A 459 37.16 45.87 15.57
N PRO A 460 36.30 46.60 14.84
CA PRO A 460 35.14 47.19 15.49
C PRO A 460 34.22 46.06 15.96
N LEU A 461 33.64 46.17 17.18
CA LEU A 461 32.81 45.12 17.80
C LEU A 461 31.73 44.53 16.86
N GLY A 462 31.22 45.34 15.92
CA GLY A 462 30.21 44.93 14.94
C GLY A 462 30.70 43.90 13.90
N GLU A 463 31.97 43.95 13.47
CA GLU A 463 32.52 43.01 12.49
C GLU A 463 32.84 41.63 13.12
N TYR A 464 33.16 41.63 14.42
CA TYR A 464 33.31 40.39 15.18
C TYR A 464 31.97 39.66 15.29
N ILE A 465 30.90 40.41 15.56
CA ILE A 465 29.53 39.89 15.62
C ILE A 465 29.10 39.38 14.25
N THR A 466 29.38 40.07 13.14
CA THR A 466 29.00 39.58 11.80
C THR A 466 29.76 38.31 11.41
N TYR A 467 31.07 38.21 11.63
CA TYR A 467 31.83 36.99 11.37
C TYR A 467 31.39 35.82 12.26
N ALA A 468 31.17 36.07 13.56
CA ALA A 468 30.63 35.08 14.48
C ALA A 468 29.20 34.65 14.06
N CYS A 469 28.37 35.57 13.60
CA CYS A 469 27.04 35.27 13.05
C CYS A 469 27.11 34.51 11.72
N LEU A 470 28.12 34.72 10.88
CA LEU A 470 28.26 34.02 9.59
C LEU A 470 28.81 32.60 9.78
N LEU A 471 29.76 32.42 10.69
CA LEU A 471 30.21 31.10 11.17
C LEU A 471 29.08 30.36 11.91
N ALA A 472 28.32 31.05 12.76
CA ALA A 472 27.17 30.48 13.42
C ALA A 472 26.05 30.14 12.42
N ALA A 473 25.79 30.98 11.42
CA ALA A 473 24.78 30.73 10.40
C ALA A 473 25.17 29.55 9.49
N THR A 474 26.44 29.46 9.07
CA THR A 474 26.92 28.32 8.28
C THR A 474 26.95 27.03 9.10
N PHE A 475 27.32 27.10 10.39
CA PHE A 475 27.23 25.98 11.32
C PHE A 475 25.77 25.60 11.63
N ILE A 476 24.86 26.56 11.78
CA ILE A 476 23.44 26.32 12.05
C ILE A 476 22.77 25.75 10.81
N VAL A 477 22.99 26.30 9.61
CA VAL A 477 22.44 25.77 8.36
C VAL A 477 22.98 24.36 8.09
N GLY A 478 24.28 24.15 8.31
CA GLY A 478 24.89 22.84 8.11
C GLY A 478 24.52 21.79 9.14
N SER A 479 24.45 22.21 10.41
CA SER A 479 23.95 21.37 11.48
C SER A 479 22.48 21.12 11.31
N LEU A 480 21.67 22.08 10.83
CA LEU A 480 20.26 21.87 10.51
C LEU A 480 20.10 20.90 9.34
N ASP A 481 20.76 21.08 8.20
CA ASP A 481 20.62 20.15 7.07
C ASP A 481 21.17 18.75 7.40
N GLY A 482 22.33 18.69 8.05
CA GLY A 482 22.93 17.43 8.51
C GLY A 482 22.13 16.75 9.60
N SER A 483 21.59 17.49 10.57
CA SER A 483 20.72 16.95 11.63
C SER A 483 19.31 16.70 11.14
N PHE A 484 18.79 17.38 10.12
CA PHE A 484 17.54 17.03 9.45
C PHE A 484 17.73 15.74 8.68
N LEU A 485 18.82 15.56 7.91
CA LEU A 485 19.11 14.28 7.26
C LEU A 485 19.32 13.17 8.29
N LEU A 486 20.08 13.43 9.35
CA LEU A 486 20.37 12.47 10.42
C LEU A 486 19.12 12.17 11.25
N LEU A 487 18.25 13.14 11.56
CA LEU A 487 16.97 12.97 12.26
C LEU A 487 15.95 12.29 11.36
N TYR A 488 15.97 12.54 10.04
CA TYR A 488 15.12 11.84 9.10
C TYR A 488 15.56 10.39 8.94
N TYR A 489 16.87 10.15 8.91
CA TYR A 489 17.49 8.83 8.84
C TYR A 489 17.37 8.06 10.18
N LEU A 490 17.56 8.72 11.32
CA LEU A 490 17.32 8.17 12.66
C LEU A 490 15.82 7.98 12.90
N SER A 491 14.94 8.86 12.43
CA SER A 491 13.49 8.66 12.44
C SER A 491 13.09 7.48 11.55
N PHE A 492 13.78 7.28 10.43
CA PHE A 492 13.62 6.11 9.57
C PHE A 492 14.10 4.83 10.27
N LEU A 493 15.28 4.83 10.92
CA LEU A 493 15.83 3.71 11.69
C LEU A 493 15.06 3.42 12.99
N LEU A 494 14.62 4.44 13.73
CA LEU A 494 13.74 4.30 14.90
C LEU A 494 12.35 3.85 14.49
N LYS A 495 11.82 4.27 13.33
CA LYS A 495 10.58 3.66 12.77
C LYS A 495 10.79 2.22 12.28
N LEU A 496 12.04 1.77 12.13
CA LEU A 496 12.41 0.39 11.84
C LEU A 496 12.52 -0.45 13.13
N GLU A 497 13.04 0.11 14.23
CA GLU A 497 13.21 -0.60 15.52
C GLU A 497 12.06 -0.45 16.53
N LEU A 498 11.25 0.62 16.46
CA LEU A 498 10.16 0.91 17.44
C LEU A 498 8.74 0.51 16.96
N LEU A 499 8.59 -0.26 15.89
CA LEU A 499 7.29 -0.91 15.65
C LEU A 499 7.31 -2.34 16.21
N PRO A 500 6.51 -2.63 17.25
CA PRO A 500 6.32 -4.00 17.73
C PRO A 500 5.62 -4.89 16.71
#